data_AF-A0A7W0GPD9-F1
#
_entry.id   AF-A0A7W0GPD9-F1
#
_cell.length_a   1.000
_cell.length_b   1.000
_cell.length_c   1.000
_cell.angle_alpha   90.00
_cell.angle_beta   90.00
_cell.angle_gamma   90.00
#
_symmetry.space_group_name_H-M   'P 1'
#
loop_
_entity.id
_entity.type
_entity.pdbx_description
1 polymer ?
#
loop_
_entity_poly.entity_id
_entity_poly.type
_entity_poly.pdbx_seq_one_letter_code
_entity_poly.pdbx_strand_id
1 'polypeptide(L)'
;MQLSIATPRTFSFKRTVISHGWCELLPFEIDRDRWVLARTLDLLDGAPVTVLITANKREVRIDPSRTLRKKAVEQVLRDVRHMLRLDDDMAVFYRTMEATPDFEWVSEQGA
;
A
#
# COMPACT_ATOMS: atom_id res chain seq x y z
N MET A 1 9.58 15.66 2.14
CA MET A 1 8.15 15.87 1.82
C MET A 1 7.40 14.60 2.17
N GLN A 2 6.09 14.68 2.39
CA GLN A 2 5.25 13.51 2.62
C GLN A 2 4.16 13.44 1.54
N LEU A 3 3.89 12.23 1.04
CA LEU A 3 2.83 11.94 0.08
C LEU A 3 1.79 11.04 0.76
N SER A 4 0.54 11.07 0.30
CA SER A 4 -0.51 10.21 0.83
C SER A 4 -1.43 9.62 -0.25
N ILE A 5 -1.95 8.43 0.04
CA ILE A 5 -3.00 7.75 -0.74
C ILE A 5 -4.13 7.45 0.23
N ALA A 6 -5.33 7.99 -0.05
CA ALA A 6 -6.52 7.66 0.72
C ALA A 6 -6.87 6.17 0.58
N THR A 7 -7.37 5.57 1.65
CA THR A 7 -7.73 4.15 1.72
C THR A 7 -9.15 3.97 2.25
N PRO A 8 -9.85 2.90 1.82
CA PRO A 8 -11.08 2.48 2.47
C PRO A 8 -10.86 2.24 3.97
N ARG A 9 -11.90 2.42 4.79
CA ARG A 9 -11.82 2.18 6.24
C ARG A 9 -11.52 0.72 6.59
N THR A 10 -11.82 -0.19 5.67
CA THR A 10 -11.58 -1.63 5.77
C THR A 10 -10.16 -2.02 5.36
N PHE A 11 -9.34 -1.08 4.87
CA PHE A 11 -7.96 -1.38 4.50
C PHE A 11 -7.07 -1.60 5.73
N SER A 12 -6.31 -2.69 5.73
CA SER A 12 -5.37 -3.14 6.73
C SER A 12 -3.98 -3.30 6.12
N PHE A 13 -3.22 -2.21 6.14
CA PHE A 13 -1.84 -2.20 5.67
C PHE A 13 -1.02 -3.39 6.17
N LYS A 14 -1.19 -3.77 7.45
CA LYS A 14 -0.46 -4.88 8.05
C LYS A 14 -0.75 -6.20 7.36
N ARG A 15 -2.04 -6.52 7.13
CA ARG A 15 -2.46 -7.76 6.46
C ARG A 15 -2.04 -7.77 5.00
N THR A 16 -2.27 -6.67 4.30
CA THR A 16 -1.84 -6.51 2.90
C THR A 16 -0.34 -6.76 2.73
N VAL A 17 0.50 -6.16 3.58
CA VAL A 17 1.96 -6.29 3.52
C VAL A 17 2.45 -7.71 3.81
N ILE A 18 1.85 -8.43 4.78
CA ILE A 18 2.31 -9.78 5.18
C ILE A 18 1.59 -10.92 4.44
N SER A 19 0.58 -10.61 3.60
CA SER A 19 -0.33 -11.59 3.00
C SER A 19 0.36 -12.76 2.29
N HIS A 20 1.37 -12.46 1.46
CA HIS A 20 2.04 -13.44 0.60
C HIS A 20 3.57 -13.35 0.64
N GLY A 21 4.15 -12.83 1.73
CA GLY A 21 5.60 -12.80 1.95
C GLY A 21 6.42 -11.90 1.01
N TRP A 22 5.78 -11.23 0.04
CA TRP A 22 6.44 -10.35 -0.94
C TRP A 22 7.24 -9.21 -0.29
N CYS A 23 6.85 -8.77 0.92
CA CYS A 23 7.56 -7.74 1.67
C CYS A 23 8.93 -8.19 2.23
N GLU A 24 9.24 -9.49 2.20
CA GLU A 24 10.54 -10.02 2.63
C GLU A 24 11.53 -10.17 1.47
N LEU A 25 11.07 -10.01 0.23
CA LEU A 25 11.91 -10.15 -0.96
C LEU A 25 12.55 -8.82 -1.31
N LEU A 26 13.81 -8.83 -1.77
CA LEU A 26 14.40 -7.61 -2.34
C LEU A 26 13.56 -7.12 -3.54
N PRO A 27 13.43 -5.80 -3.74
CA PRO A 27 14.05 -4.70 -2.99
C PRO A 27 13.16 -4.14 -1.85
N PHE A 28 12.42 -4.99 -1.16
CA PHE A 28 11.65 -4.63 0.03
C PHE A 28 12.42 -4.90 1.32
N GLU A 29 12.13 -4.10 2.34
CA GLU A 29 12.50 -4.36 3.72
C GLU A 29 11.32 -4.00 4.62
N ILE A 30 11.04 -4.79 5.65
CA ILE A 30 9.92 -4.56 6.56
C ILE A 30 10.40 -4.49 8.01
N ASP A 31 10.19 -3.33 8.64
CA ASP A 31 10.26 -3.19 10.10
C ASP A 31 8.90 -3.55 10.68
N ARG A 32 8.80 -4.74 11.30
CA ARG A 32 7.56 -5.27 11.87
C ARG A 32 7.19 -4.66 13.22
N ASP A 33 8.16 -4.12 13.95
CA ASP A 33 7.92 -3.46 15.23
C ASP A 33 7.24 -2.10 15.00
N ARG A 34 7.73 -1.36 13.99
CA ARG A 34 7.22 -0.03 13.63
C ARG A 34 6.18 -0.04 12.51
N TRP A 35 6.00 -1.18 11.82
CA TRP A 35 5.16 -1.31 10.63
C TRP A 35 5.53 -0.30 9.54
N VAL A 36 6.81 -0.31 9.16
CA VAL A 36 7.37 0.50 8.09
C VAL A 36 7.87 -0.41 6.98
N LEU A 37 7.26 -0.31 5.79
CA LEU A 37 7.73 -0.99 4.59
C LEU A 37 8.64 -0.04 3.81
N ALA A 38 9.90 -0.41 3.64
CA ALA A 38 10.79 0.23 2.70
C ALA A 38 10.70 -0.45 1.34
N ARG A 39 10.76 0.35 0.27
CA ARG A 39 10.83 -0.13 -1.11
C ARG A 39 11.68 0.80 -1.95
N THR A 40 12.59 0.26 -2.75
CA THR A 40 13.23 1.01 -3.84
C THR A 40 12.38 0.94 -5.11
N LEU A 41 12.06 2.11 -5.67
CA LEU A 41 11.30 2.29 -6.91
C LEU A 41 12.21 2.84 -8.01
N ASP A 42 12.21 2.17 -9.16
CA ASP A 42 12.81 2.71 -10.37
C ASP A 42 11.95 3.85 -10.90
N LEU A 43 12.58 5.00 -11.16
CA LEU A 43 11.91 6.15 -11.76
C LEU A 43 12.19 6.18 -13.25
N LEU A 44 11.17 6.50 -14.06
CA LEU A 44 11.35 6.63 -15.51
C LEU A 44 12.33 7.75 -15.87
N ASP A 45 12.30 8.84 -15.10
CA ASP A 45 13.14 10.02 -15.28
C ASP A 45 14.08 10.21 -14.06
N GLY A 46 15.22 9.53 -14.06
CA GLY A 46 16.33 9.77 -13.12
C GLY A 46 16.67 8.57 -12.24
N ALA A 47 17.45 8.81 -11.18
CA ALA A 47 17.90 7.76 -10.27
C ALA A 47 16.74 7.16 -9.46
N PRO A 48 16.76 5.85 -9.15
CA PRO A 48 15.79 5.20 -8.28
C PRO A 48 15.62 5.93 -6.94
N VAL A 49 14.46 5.73 -6.30
CA VAL A 49 14.15 6.33 -5.01
C VAL A 49 13.66 5.27 -4.03
N THR A 50 14.25 5.25 -2.84
CA THR A 50 13.71 4.47 -1.72
C THR A 50 12.61 5.26 -1.04
N VAL A 51 11.47 4.63 -0.83
CA VAL A 51 10.33 5.19 -0.10
C VAL A 51 10.11 4.38 1.17
N LEU A 52 9.75 5.08 2.24
CA LEU A 52 9.23 4.47 3.46
C LEU A 52 7.71 4.60 3.46
N ILE A 53 7.01 3.50 3.71
CA ILE A 53 5.56 3.41 3.60
C ILE A 53 5.00 3.00 4.96
N THR A 54 4.08 3.81 5.46
CA THR A 54 3.31 3.54 6.68
C THR A 54 1.83 3.75 6.41
N ALA A 55 0.96 3.35 7.33
CA ALA A 55 -0.47 3.61 7.19
C ALA A 55 -1.13 3.95 8.51
N ASN A 56 -2.23 4.69 8.41
CA ASN A 56 -3.23 4.82 9.45
C ASN A 56 -4.58 4.31 8.91
N LYS A 57 -5.67 4.48 9.68
CA LYS A 57 -7.02 3.96 9.31
C LYS A 57 -7.64 4.60 8.05
N ARG A 58 -7.03 5.64 7.48
CA ARG A 58 -7.61 6.42 6.37
C ARG A 58 -6.66 6.61 5.20
N GLU A 59 -5.37 6.47 5.41
CA GLU A 59 -4.39 6.68 4.34
C GLU A 59 -3.12 5.86 4.54
N VAL A 60 -2.47 5.60 3.40
CA VAL A 60 -1.07 5.19 3.31
C VAL A 60 -0.23 6.45 3.14
N ARG A 61 0.78 6.62 4.00
CA ARG A 61 1.77 7.70 3.95
C ARG A 61 3.06 7.18 3.34
N ILE A 62 3.65 7.98 2.47
CA ILE A 62 4.85 7.64 1.71
C ILE A 62 5.86 8.76 1.90
N ASP A 63 7.02 8.42 2.41
CA ASP A 63 8.13 9.32 2.67
C ASP A 63 9.32 8.95 1.77
N PRO A 64 9.54 9.66 0.64
CA PRO A 64 10.68 9.43 -0.24
C PRO A 64 11.99 9.88 0.40
N SER A 65 13.09 9.16 0.14
CA SER A 65 14.43 9.47 0.67
C SER A 65 15.01 10.81 0.21
N ARG A 66 14.40 11.43 -0.81
CA ARG A 66 14.78 12.75 -1.34
C ARG A 66 13.58 13.49 -1.90
N THR A 67 13.72 14.80 -2.10
CA THR A 67 12.71 15.60 -2.79
C THR A 67 12.58 15.16 -4.26
N LEU A 68 11.33 14.96 -4.70
CA LEU A 68 10.96 14.51 -6.02
C LEU A 68 10.29 15.63 -6.83
N ARG A 69 10.48 15.59 -8.15
CA ARG A 69 9.73 16.44 -9.09
C ARG A 69 8.34 15.88 -9.30
N LYS A 70 7.42 16.72 -9.78
CA LYS A 70 6.00 16.37 -9.98
C LYS A 70 5.77 15.02 -10.70
N LYS A 71 6.44 14.78 -11.83
CA LYS A 71 6.31 13.51 -12.57
C LYS A 71 6.72 12.28 -11.74
N ALA A 72 7.80 12.38 -10.97
CA ALA A 72 8.27 11.30 -10.11
C ALA A 72 7.33 11.07 -8.92
N VAL A 73 6.75 12.14 -8.36
CA VAL A 73 5.69 12.04 -7.32
C VAL A 73 4.49 11.27 -7.86
N GLU A 74 4.02 11.62 -9.06
CA GLU A 74 2.89 10.94 -9.70
C GLU A 74 3.20 9.46 -9.97
N GLN A 75 4.42 9.14 -10.40
CA GLN A 75 4.85 7.75 -10.58
C GLN A 75 4.86 6.98 -9.25
N VAL A 76 5.51 7.51 -8.20
CA VAL A 76 5.55 6.87 -6.88
C VAL A 76 4.14 6.61 -6.33
N LEU A 77 3.23 7.58 -6.46
CA LEU A 77 1.84 7.41 -6.03
C LEU A 77 1.12 6.31 -6.80
N ARG A 78 1.32 6.22 -8.12
CA ARG A 78 0.75 5.13 -8.94
C ARG A 78 1.33 3.77 -8.56
N ASP A 79 2.64 3.66 -8.45
CA ASP A 79 3.33 2.39 -8.22
C ASP A 79 3.05 1.84 -6.82
N VAL A 80 2.95 2.71 -5.81
CA VAL A 80 2.55 2.31 -4.45
C VAL A 80 1.06 1.96 -4.40
N ARG A 81 0.19 2.71 -5.09
CA ARG A 81 -1.24 2.38 -5.18
C ARG A 81 -1.44 0.98 -5.77
N HIS A 82 -0.79 0.71 -6.91
CA HIS A 82 -0.88 -0.56 -7.60
C HIS A 82 -0.30 -1.72 -6.78
N MET A 83 0.86 -1.50 -6.15
CA MET A 83 1.50 -2.49 -5.29
C MET A 83 0.59 -2.93 -4.13
N LEU A 84 -0.15 -1.99 -3.54
CA LEU A 84 -1.10 -2.27 -2.46
C LEU A 84 -2.51 -2.61 -2.98
N ARG A 85 -2.69 -2.74 -4.31
CA ARG A 85 -3.96 -3.01 -5.00
C ARG A 85 -5.09 -2.05 -4.61
N LEU A 86 -4.72 -0.80 -4.28
CA LEU A 86 -5.64 0.29 -3.95
C LEU A 86 -6.26 0.94 -5.21
N ASP A 87 -5.89 0.47 -6.39
CA ASP A 87 -6.45 0.84 -7.69
C ASP A 87 -7.52 -0.14 -8.19
N ASP A 88 -7.80 -1.21 -7.45
CA ASP A 88 -8.83 -2.19 -7.80
C ASP A 88 -10.10 -1.99 -6.97
N ASP A 89 -11.26 -1.96 -7.63
CA ASP A 89 -12.54 -1.76 -6.94
C ASP A 89 -13.06 -3.10 -6.40
N MET A 90 -12.74 -3.36 -5.13
CA MET A 90 -13.18 -4.55 -4.41
C MET A 90 -14.59 -4.42 -3.82
N ALA A 91 -15.34 -3.35 -4.10
CA ALA A 91 -16.65 -3.14 -3.47
C ALA A 91 -17.67 -4.23 -3.85
N VAL A 92 -17.63 -4.74 -5.08
CA VAL A 92 -18.48 -5.88 -5.50
C VAL A 92 -18.11 -7.13 -4.71
N PHE A 93 -16.82 -7.44 -4.61
CA PHE A 93 -16.33 -8.61 -3.87
C PHE A 93 -16.79 -8.57 -2.41
N TYR A 94 -16.58 -7.45 -1.71
CA TYR A 94 -16.96 -7.33 -0.30
C TYR A 94 -18.48 -7.45 -0.09
N ARG A 95 -19.32 -6.88 -0.98
CA ARG A 95 -20.78 -7.05 -0.91
C ARG A 95 -21.20 -8.51 -1.13
N THR A 96 -20.54 -9.22 -2.04
CA THR A 96 -20.83 -10.65 -2.27
C THR A 96 -20.45 -11.51 -1.07
N MET A 97 -19.31 -11.23 -0.43
CA MET A 97 -18.88 -11.96 0.78
C MET A 97 -19.82 -11.68 1.95
N GLU A 98 -20.22 -10.42 2.16
CA GLU A 98 -21.18 -10.03 3.21
C GLU A 98 -22.54 -10.74 3.07
N ALA A 99 -22.99 -10.97 1.84
CA ALA A 99 -24.24 -11.68 1.57
C ALA A 99 -24.13 -13.22 1.72
N THR A 100 -22.92 -13.76 1.93
CA THR A 100 -22.67 -15.20 2.06
C THR A 100 -22.36 -15.53 3.51
N PRO A 101 -23.23 -16.23 4.27
CA PRO A 101 -23.08 -16.41 5.72
C PRO A 101 -21.71 -16.92 6.18
N ASP A 102 -21.11 -17.86 5.45
CA ASP A 102 -19.80 -18.42 5.80
C ASP A 102 -18.62 -17.43 5.59
N PHE A 103 -18.86 -16.31 4.91
CA PHE A 103 -17.85 -15.31 4.52
C PHE A 103 -18.15 -13.89 4.99
N GLU A 104 -19.17 -13.68 5.83
CA GLU A 104 -19.52 -12.34 6.34
C GLU A 104 -18.33 -11.64 7.01
N TRP A 105 -17.48 -12.41 7.69
CA TRP A 105 -16.27 -11.92 8.35
C TRP A 105 -15.28 -11.24 7.40
N VAL A 106 -15.30 -11.52 6.10
CA VAL A 106 -14.35 -10.96 5.12
C VAL A 106 -14.55 -9.45 4.96
N SER A 107 -15.80 -8.96 4.96
CA SER A 107 -16.10 -7.53 4.79
C SER A 107 -15.73 -6.72 6.03
N GLU A 108 -15.84 -7.31 7.23
CA GLU A 108 -15.43 -6.69 8.49
C GLU A 108 -13.91 -6.58 8.62
N GLN A 109 -13.22 -7.62 8.18
CA GLN A 109 -11.78 -7.78 8.35
C GLN A 109 -10.98 -7.06 7.26
N GLY A 110 -11.50 -7.01 6.04
CA GLY A 110 -10.86 -6.36 4.90
C GLY A 110 -9.47 -6.89 4.57
N ALA A 111 -8.83 -6.25 3.59
CA ALA A 111 -7.44 -6.49 3.18
C ALA A 111 -6.52 -5.44 3.77
#